data_AF-A0AA38LXH4-F1
#
_entry.id   AF-A0AA38LXH4-F1
#
_cell.length_a   1.000
_cell.length_b   1.000
_cell.length_c   1.000
_cell.angle_alpha   90.00
_cell.angle_beta   90.00
_cell.angle_gamma   90.00
#
_symmetry.space_group_name_H-M   'P 1'
#
loop_
_entity.id
_entity.type
_entity.pdbx_description
1 polymer ?
#
loop_
_entity_poly.entity_id
_entity_poly.type
_entity_poly.pdbx_seq_one_letter_code
_entity_poly.pdbx_strand_id
1 'polypeptide(L)'
;MPWDLLSRMLSQGSSSKAGPSHDGSTLGPVAAAEIAMEFASLSSPGACPRGIYMTPSPEALSKWEGVFFVHSGPYSGAILRFVMAFKPDFPHTAPVIRFESEVFHPLIDPKTKVWHPHGPISQWRPRIHHVVHFLSDLRRSFQIAVLDNIMDSEAVNKQIWSQVLPPSATSP
;
A
#
# COMPACT_ATOMS: atom_id res chain seq x y z
N MET A 1 -32.52 -42.58 -15.35
CA MET A 1 -31.60 -43.11 -14.32
C MET A 1 -30.28 -42.35 -14.45
N PRO A 2 -29.91 -41.49 -13.48
CA PRO A 2 -28.99 -40.36 -13.68
C PRO A 2 -27.51 -40.70 -13.38
N TRP A 3 -27.09 -41.94 -13.63
CA TRP A 3 -25.76 -42.42 -13.22
C TRP A 3 -24.77 -42.63 -14.37
N ASP A 4 -25.21 -42.67 -15.64
CA ASP A 4 -24.32 -42.74 -16.82
C ASP A 4 -23.62 -41.41 -17.18
N LEU A 5 -24.09 -40.29 -16.62
CA LEU A 5 -23.49 -38.96 -16.81
C LEU A 5 -22.28 -38.72 -15.88
N LEU A 6 -22.24 -39.36 -14.72
CA LEU A 6 -21.13 -39.21 -13.76
C LEU A 6 -19.88 -40.01 -14.17
N SER A 7 -20.05 -41.09 -14.92
CA SER A 7 -18.94 -41.92 -15.42
C SER A 7 -18.17 -41.27 -16.59
N ARG A 8 -18.80 -40.32 -17.31
CA ARG A 8 -18.16 -39.60 -18.43
C ARG A 8 -17.48 -38.30 -18.02
N MET A 9 -17.74 -37.78 -16.82
CA MET A 9 -17.10 -36.56 -16.30
C MET A 9 -15.76 -36.82 -15.61
N LEU A 10 -15.41 -38.08 -15.32
CA LEU A 10 -14.15 -38.44 -14.65
C LEU A 10 -13.06 -39.00 -15.60
N SER A 11 -13.25 -38.92 -16.93
CA SER A 11 -12.39 -39.64 -17.88
C SER A 11 -11.77 -38.80 -19.02
N GLN A 12 -11.84 -37.46 -19.03
CA GLN A 12 -11.17 -36.70 -20.10
C GLN A 12 -10.46 -35.43 -19.60
N GLY A 13 -9.18 -35.33 -19.98
CA GLY A 13 -8.29 -34.18 -19.74
C GLY A 13 -7.00 -34.60 -19.03
N SER A 14 -6.22 -35.51 -19.60
CA SER A 14 -5.00 -35.20 -20.37
C SER A 14 -4.02 -34.27 -19.66
N SER A 15 -2.88 -34.86 -19.34
CA SER A 15 -1.72 -34.27 -18.68
C SER A 15 -1.09 -33.19 -19.56
N SER A 16 -1.09 -31.95 -19.08
CA SER A 16 0.02 -31.03 -19.29
C SER A 16 0.53 -30.65 -17.90
N LYS A 17 1.58 -31.36 -17.48
CA LYS A 17 2.36 -31.07 -16.28
C LYS A 17 3.05 -29.73 -16.49
N ALA A 18 2.34 -28.63 -16.21
CA ALA A 18 3.00 -27.37 -15.91
C ALA A 18 3.79 -27.62 -14.62
N GLY A 19 5.12 -27.65 -14.73
CA GLY A 19 5.97 -27.63 -13.55
C GLY A 19 5.62 -26.42 -12.69
N PRO A 20 5.84 -26.45 -11.38
CA PRO A 20 5.68 -25.25 -10.57
C PRO A 20 6.67 -24.23 -11.12
N SER A 21 6.15 -23.21 -11.79
CA SER A 21 6.86 -21.94 -11.92
C SER A 21 7.11 -21.49 -10.49
N HIS A 22 8.35 -21.68 -10.01
CA HIS A 22 8.83 -21.12 -8.76
C HIS A 22 8.86 -19.60 -8.92
N ASP A 23 7.70 -18.97 -8.77
CA ASP A 23 7.61 -17.53 -8.57
C ASP A 23 8.04 -17.24 -7.14
N GLY A 24 9.04 -16.38 -6.97
CA GLY A 24 9.79 -16.17 -5.72
C GLY A 24 9.02 -15.43 -4.63
N SER A 25 7.78 -15.81 -4.34
CA SER A 25 6.86 -15.03 -3.51
C SER A 25 5.97 -15.86 -2.56
N THR A 26 6.45 -17.00 -2.07
CA THR A 26 5.81 -17.67 -0.93
C THR A 26 6.26 -17.00 0.36
N LEU A 27 5.32 -16.43 1.13
CA LEU A 27 5.63 -15.90 2.46
C LEU A 27 6.15 -17.03 3.37
N GLY A 28 7.31 -16.82 3.96
CA GLY A 28 7.80 -17.69 5.03
C GLY A 28 6.99 -17.51 6.32
N PRO A 29 7.00 -18.49 7.24
CA PRO A 29 6.23 -18.43 8.48
C PRO A 29 6.62 -17.23 9.37
N VAL A 30 7.89 -16.83 9.36
CA VAL A 30 8.37 -15.65 10.11
C VAL A 30 7.76 -14.37 9.54
N ALA A 31 7.82 -14.16 8.23
CA ALA A 31 7.23 -12.99 7.59
C ALA A 31 5.71 -12.94 7.81
N ALA A 32 5.03 -14.08 7.71
CA ALA A 32 3.60 -14.17 7.99
C ALA A 32 3.27 -13.81 9.45
N ALA A 33 4.06 -14.28 10.42
CA ALA A 33 3.88 -13.94 11.83
C ALA A 33 4.13 -12.45 12.10
N GLU A 34 5.18 -11.86 11.52
CA GLU A 34 5.48 -10.43 11.64
C GLU A 34 4.35 -9.58 11.04
N ILE A 35 3.83 -9.92 9.85
CA ILE A 35 2.67 -9.24 9.26
C ILE A 35 1.44 -9.36 10.18
N ALA A 36 1.14 -10.54 10.71
CA ALA A 36 0.01 -10.72 11.62
C ALA A 36 0.15 -9.87 12.91
N MET A 37 1.36 -9.77 13.45
CA MET A 37 1.66 -8.92 14.61
C MET A 37 1.49 -7.43 14.30
N GLU A 38 1.93 -6.97 13.13
CA GLU A 38 1.69 -5.59 12.68
C GLU A 38 0.19 -5.29 12.59
N PHE A 39 -0.61 -6.22 12.08
CA PHE A 39 -2.06 -6.03 12.01
C PHE A 39 -2.70 -5.94 13.40
N ALA A 40 -2.30 -6.83 14.32
CA ALA A 40 -2.77 -6.79 15.70
C ALA A 40 -2.44 -5.45 16.37
N SER A 41 -1.26 -4.88 16.08
CA SER A 41 -0.84 -3.58 16.64
C SER A 41 -1.79 -2.43 16.27
N LEU A 42 -2.42 -2.46 15.09
CA LEU A 42 -3.36 -1.44 14.64
C LEU A 42 -4.64 -1.36 15.48
N SER A 43 -4.97 -2.43 16.22
CA SER A 43 -6.14 -2.47 17.11
C SER A 43 -5.91 -1.66 18.40
N SER A 44 -4.67 -1.29 18.70
CA SER A 44 -4.36 -0.49 19.89
C SER A 44 -4.92 0.93 19.73
N PRO A 45 -5.51 1.54 20.78
CA PRO A 45 -6.09 2.88 20.70
C PRO A 45 -5.11 3.92 20.15
N GLY A 46 -5.48 4.57 19.05
CA GLY A 46 -4.67 5.61 18.41
C GLY A 46 -3.53 5.10 17.50
N ALA A 47 -3.34 3.78 17.37
CA ALA A 47 -2.30 3.21 16.50
C ALA A 47 -2.63 3.40 15.01
N CYS A 48 -3.85 3.05 14.59
CA CYS A 48 -4.30 3.33 13.22
C CYS A 48 -4.66 4.82 13.10
N PRO A 49 -4.07 5.57 12.14
CA PRO A 49 -4.39 6.98 11.98
C PRO A 49 -5.86 7.20 11.64
N ARG A 50 -6.51 8.13 12.35
CA ARG A 50 -7.91 8.51 12.06
C ARG A 50 -8.13 8.79 10.56
N GLY A 51 -9.21 8.22 10.04
CA GLY A 51 -9.59 8.30 8.63
C GLY A 51 -8.99 7.20 7.77
N ILE A 52 -8.02 6.43 8.26
CA ILE A 52 -7.52 5.24 7.59
C ILE A 52 -8.13 4.00 8.25
N TYR A 53 -8.63 3.11 7.40
CA TYR A 53 -9.17 1.81 7.78
C TYR A 53 -8.44 0.74 6.97
N MET A 54 -8.01 -0.33 7.64
CA MET A 54 -7.26 -1.42 7.03
C MET A 54 -7.94 -2.75 7.33
N THR A 55 -7.93 -3.66 6.35
CA THR A 55 -8.32 -5.06 6.52
C THR A 55 -7.32 -5.96 5.80
N PRO A 56 -6.95 -7.13 6.35
CA PRO A 56 -6.17 -8.11 5.61
C PRO A 56 -7.00 -8.65 4.45
N SER A 57 -6.34 -8.89 3.31
CA SER A 57 -7.00 -9.52 2.16
C SER A 57 -7.28 -11.00 2.46
N PRO A 58 -8.47 -11.52 2.12
CA PRO A 58 -8.76 -12.95 2.26
C PRO A 58 -7.98 -13.80 1.25
N GLU A 59 -7.48 -13.20 0.16
CA GLU A 59 -6.79 -13.91 -0.92
C GLU A 59 -5.29 -14.11 -0.65
N ALA A 60 -4.67 -13.19 0.09
CA ALA A 60 -3.24 -13.22 0.37
C ALA A 60 -2.87 -12.48 1.66
N LEU A 61 -2.20 -13.17 2.57
CA LEU A 61 -1.68 -12.58 3.81
C LEU A 61 -0.66 -11.44 3.54
N SER A 62 0.00 -11.45 2.39
CA SER A 62 0.93 -10.40 1.94
C SER A 62 0.22 -9.14 1.44
N LYS A 63 -1.11 -9.05 1.50
CA LYS A 63 -1.88 -7.90 1.02
C LYS A 63 -2.92 -7.48 2.03
N TRP A 64 -2.98 -6.18 2.30
CA TRP A 64 -4.08 -5.56 3.03
C TRP A 64 -4.78 -4.52 2.14
N GLU A 65 -6.08 -4.42 2.30
CA GLU A 65 -6.93 -3.44 1.63
C GLU A 65 -7.18 -2.27 2.58
N GLY A 66 -7.09 -1.05 2.05
CA GLY A 66 -7.18 0.17 2.81
C GLY A 66 -8.13 1.18 2.18
N VAL A 67 -8.82 1.92 3.05
CA VAL A 67 -9.56 3.13 2.67
C VAL A 67 -9.07 4.30 3.51
N PHE A 68 -8.74 5.39 2.85
CA PHE A 68 -8.37 6.66 3.47
C PHE A 68 -9.43 7.73 3.16
N PHE A 69 -10.17 8.13 4.19
CA PHE A 69 -11.03 9.30 4.20
C PHE A 69 -10.22 10.53 4.57
N VAL A 70 -10.06 11.45 3.62
CA VAL A 70 -9.31 12.68 3.86
C VAL A 70 -10.25 13.74 4.43
N HIS A 71 -9.93 14.26 5.61
CA HIS A 71 -10.82 15.15 6.37
C HIS A 71 -10.44 16.63 6.28
N SER A 72 -9.24 16.95 5.80
CA SER A 72 -8.69 18.30 5.81
C SER A 72 -7.64 18.49 4.73
N GLY A 73 -7.32 19.74 4.42
CA GLY A 73 -6.37 20.09 3.36
C GLY A 73 -7.01 20.07 1.96
N PRO A 74 -6.20 20.20 0.90
CA PRO A 74 -6.70 20.34 -0.48
C PRO A 74 -7.41 19.11 -1.01
N TYR A 75 -7.21 17.95 -0.36
CA TYR A 75 -7.87 16.69 -0.71
C TYR A 75 -9.07 16.38 0.19
N SER A 76 -9.55 17.33 1.00
CA SER A 76 -10.68 17.12 1.91
C SER A 76 -11.92 16.60 1.18
N GLY A 77 -12.59 15.60 1.76
CA GLY A 77 -13.75 14.92 1.17
C GLY A 77 -13.39 13.77 0.23
N ALA A 78 -12.10 13.58 -0.11
CA ALA A 78 -11.68 12.44 -0.92
C ALA A 78 -11.78 11.12 -0.13
N ILE A 79 -12.20 10.07 -0.85
CA ILE A 79 -12.21 8.68 -0.38
C ILE A 79 -11.25 7.90 -1.26
N LEU A 80 -10.10 7.55 -0.72
CA LEU A 80 -9.00 6.95 -1.48
C LEU A 80 -8.86 5.48 -1.10
N ARG A 81 -9.07 4.58 -2.07
CA ARG A 81 -8.85 3.14 -1.91
C ARG A 81 -7.42 2.80 -2.29
N PHE A 82 -6.79 1.95 -1.50
CA PHE A 82 -5.43 1.51 -1.75
C PHE A 82 -5.19 0.08 -1.27
N VAL A 83 -4.15 -0.54 -1.80
CA VAL A 83 -3.65 -1.83 -1.35
C VAL A 83 -2.27 -1.63 -0.76
N MET A 84 -2.05 -2.19 0.43
CA MET A 84 -0.74 -2.32 1.05
C MET A 84 -0.21 -3.74 0.79
N ALA A 85 0.95 -3.87 0.16
CA ALA A 85 1.57 -5.16 -0.14
C ALA A 85 2.89 -5.33 0.61
N PHE A 86 3.10 -6.53 1.14
CA PHE A 86 4.30 -6.94 1.87
C PHE A 86 5.14 -7.90 1.02
N LYS A 87 6.46 -7.73 1.07
CA LYS A 87 7.41 -8.65 0.41
C LYS A 87 7.73 -9.84 1.32
N PRO A 88 8.21 -10.98 0.76
CA PRO A 88 8.59 -12.16 1.54
C PRO A 88 9.68 -11.93 2.59
N ASP A 89 10.48 -10.88 2.46
CA ASP A 89 11.56 -10.51 3.38
C ASP A 89 11.14 -9.52 4.48
N PHE A 90 9.84 -9.18 4.58
CA PHE A 90 9.30 -8.36 5.68
C PHE A 90 9.70 -8.94 7.05
N PRO A 91 10.15 -8.14 8.03
CA PRO A 91 10.14 -6.67 8.06
C PRO A 91 11.42 -5.98 7.53
N HIS A 92 12.30 -6.68 6.81
CA HIS A 92 13.54 -6.07 6.30
C HIS A 92 13.28 -5.01 5.22
N THR A 93 12.20 -5.16 4.47
CA THR A 93 11.73 -4.17 3.50
C THR A 93 10.42 -3.54 3.96
N ALA A 94 10.20 -2.28 3.56
CA ALA A 94 8.95 -1.59 3.81
C ALA A 94 7.80 -2.22 3.03
N PRO A 95 6.56 -2.13 3.54
CA PRO A 95 5.38 -2.37 2.72
C PRO A 95 5.29 -1.32 1.60
N VAL A 96 4.56 -1.67 0.54
CA VAL A 96 4.28 -0.76 -0.58
C VAL A 96 2.79 -0.42 -0.57
N ILE A 97 2.45 0.87 -0.59
CA ILE A 97 1.08 1.34 -0.76
C ILE A 97 0.86 1.76 -2.21
N ARG A 98 -0.17 1.20 -2.83
CA ARG A 98 -0.61 1.54 -4.19
C ARG A 98 -2.09 1.89 -4.19
N PHE A 99 -2.42 3.06 -4.74
CA PHE A 99 -3.79 3.50 -4.89
C PHE A 99 -4.49 2.79 -6.05
N GLU A 100 -5.78 2.51 -5.88
CA GLU A 100 -6.61 1.91 -6.93
C GLU A 100 -7.09 2.99 -7.92
N SER A 101 -7.55 4.12 -7.40
CA SER A 101 -7.94 5.29 -8.17
C SER A 101 -6.73 6.13 -8.57
N GLU A 102 -6.92 7.00 -9.57
CA GLU A 102 -5.95 8.07 -9.86
C GLU A 102 -5.96 9.10 -8.72
N VAL A 103 -4.78 9.43 -8.22
CA VAL A 103 -4.59 10.43 -7.16
C VAL A 103 -3.49 11.38 -7.60
N PHE A 104 -3.85 12.63 -7.80
CA PHE A 104 -2.92 13.67 -8.21
C PHE A 104 -2.23 14.25 -6.99
N HIS A 105 -1.11 13.65 -6.58
CA HIS A 105 -0.37 14.04 -5.38
C HIS A 105 1.14 14.06 -5.66
N PRO A 106 1.92 15.01 -5.10
CA PRO A 106 3.37 15.13 -5.37
C PRO A 106 4.17 13.86 -5.05
N LEU A 107 3.78 13.12 -4.00
CA LEU A 107 4.44 11.88 -3.56
C LEU A 107 3.84 10.60 -4.14
N ILE A 108 2.93 10.69 -5.11
CA ILE A 108 2.34 9.51 -5.77
C ILE A 108 2.81 9.47 -7.20
N ASP A 109 3.45 8.37 -7.59
CA ASP A 109 3.83 8.15 -8.97
C ASP A 109 2.56 8.04 -9.85
N PRO A 110 2.38 8.91 -10.86
CA PRO A 110 1.15 8.95 -11.65
C PRO A 110 0.96 7.70 -12.53
N LYS A 111 2.02 6.96 -12.84
CA LYS A 111 1.96 5.75 -13.66
C LYS A 111 1.73 4.50 -12.81
N THR A 112 2.50 4.35 -11.74
CA THR A 112 2.46 3.13 -10.90
C THR A 112 1.42 3.23 -9.78
N LYS A 113 0.92 4.45 -9.50
CA LYS A 113 0.03 4.79 -8.39
C LYS A 113 0.61 4.44 -7.01
N VAL A 114 1.93 4.23 -6.95
CA VAL A 114 2.64 3.95 -5.71
C VAL A 114 2.88 5.26 -4.97
N TRP A 115 2.56 5.25 -3.68
CA TRP A 115 2.90 6.33 -2.78
C TRP A 115 4.30 6.16 -2.22
N HIS A 116 5.05 7.25 -2.18
CA HIS A 116 6.39 7.31 -1.66
C HIS A 116 6.41 8.02 -0.29
N PRO A 117 6.94 7.37 0.76
CA PRO A 117 7.09 7.98 2.08
C PRO A 117 8.00 9.22 2.05
N HIS A 118 7.73 10.16 2.95
CA HIS A 118 8.46 11.43 3.07
C HIS A 118 9.21 11.53 4.40
N GLY A 119 10.33 12.25 4.43
CA GLY A 119 11.12 12.45 5.64
C GLY A 119 11.77 11.15 6.16
N PRO A 120 11.95 10.98 7.50
CA PRO A 120 12.77 9.89 8.06
C PRO A 120 12.31 8.48 7.70
N ILE A 121 11.00 8.28 7.46
CA ILE A 121 10.44 6.97 7.15
C ILE A 121 10.70 6.53 5.71
N SER A 122 11.14 7.45 4.83
CA SER A 122 11.62 7.11 3.48
C SER A 122 12.79 6.14 3.50
N GLN A 123 13.58 6.17 4.56
CA GLN A 123 14.62 5.20 4.86
C GLN A 123 14.06 4.18 5.85
N TRP A 124 13.44 3.12 5.32
CA TRP A 124 12.88 2.06 6.15
C TRP A 124 13.94 1.43 7.07
N ARG A 125 13.63 1.36 8.37
CA ARG A 125 14.49 0.79 9.39
C ARG A 125 13.71 -0.30 10.13
N PRO A 126 13.99 -1.58 9.86
CA PRO A 126 13.32 -2.69 10.54
C PRO A 126 13.44 -2.54 12.06
N ARG A 127 12.43 -3.01 12.81
CA ARG A 127 12.36 -2.93 14.29
C ARG A 127 12.21 -1.51 14.88
N ILE A 128 12.33 -0.46 14.07
CA ILE A 128 12.09 0.93 14.48
C ILE A 128 10.83 1.45 13.80
N HIS A 129 10.73 1.22 12.49
CA HIS A 129 9.54 1.54 11.73
C HIS A 129 8.59 0.32 11.72
N HIS A 130 7.32 0.63 11.91
CA HIS A 130 6.19 -0.29 11.92
C HIS A 130 5.15 0.23 10.95
N VAL A 131 4.16 -0.60 10.60
CA VAL A 131 3.09 -0.22 9.68
C VAL A 131 2.34 1.02 10.17
N VAL A 132 2.18 1.17 11.50
CA VAL A 132 1.52 2.33 12.12
C VAL A 132 2.22 3.66 11.77
N HIS A 133 3.56 3.65 11.75
CA HIS A 133 4.36 4.82 11.37
C HIS A 133 4.20 5.12 9.88
N PHE A 134 4.14 4.06 9.06
CA PHE A 134 3.96 4.15 7.61
C PHE A 134 2.61 4.75 7.23
N LEU A 135 1.53 4.29 7.88
CA LEU A 135 0.19 4.85 7.72
C LEU A 135 0.09 6.28 8.25
N SER A 136 0.78 6.59 9.35
CA SER A 136 0.82 7.94 9.90
C SER A 136 1.46 8.92 8.93
N ASP A 137 2.54 8.49 8.27
CA ASP A 137 3.20 9.29 7.24
C ASP A 137 2.34 9.46 5.99
N LEU A 138 1.69 8.38 5.53
CA LEU A 138 0.69 8.46 4.46
C LEU A 138 -0.35 9.54 4.78
N ARG A 139 -0.96 9.48 5.96
CA ARG A 139 -1.97 10.48 6.36
C ARG A 139 -1.40 11.89 6.38
N ARG A 140 -0.20 12.08 6.93
CA ARG A 140 0.44 13.40 7.02
C ARG A 140 0.77 13.97 5.66
N SER A 141 1.13 13.13 4.67
CA SER A 141 1.48 13.60 3.34
C SER A 141 0.37 14.39 2.63
N PHE A 142 -0.89 14.19 3.01
CA PHE A 142 -2.05 14.92 2.47
C PHE A 142 -2.38 16.21 3.24
N GLN A 143 -1.61 16.57 4.27
CA GLN A 143 -1.80 17.79 5.04
C GLN A 143 -1.04 18.96 4.41
N ILE A 144 -1.64 20.15 4.42
CA ILE A 144 -1.05 21.40 3.88
C ILE A 144 0.36 21.62 4.41
N ALA A 145 0.56 21.47 5.73
CA ALA A 145 1.87 21.67 6.35
C ALA A 145 2.97 20.76 5.80
N VAL A 146 2.64 19.55 5.33
CA VAL A 146 3.61 18.68 4.66
C VAL A 146 3.72 19.06 3.19
N LEU A 147 2.60 19.24 2.49
CA LEU A 147 2.56 19.61 1.07
C LEU A 147 3.40 20.85 0.75
N ASP A 148 3.34 21.87 1.61
CA ASP A 148 4.09 23.13 1.46
C ASP A 148 5.60 22.95 1.65
N ASN A 149 6.04 21.83 2.24
CA ASN A 149 7.44 21.56 2.59
C ASN A 149 8.03 20.34 1.86
N ILE A 150 7.33 19.77 0.87
CA ILE A 150 7.89 18.69 0.05
C ILE A 150 9.03 19.26 -0.81
N MET A 151 10.23 18.71 -0.65
CA MET A 151 11.38 19.12 -1.46
C MET A 151 11.26 18.59 -2.89
N ASP A 152 11.87 19.30 -3.85
CA ASP A 152 11.91 18.83 -5.24
C ASP A 152 12.50 17.42 -5.32
N SER A 153 13.58 17.12 -4.59
CA SER A 153 14.20 15.79 -4.56
C SER A 153 13.29 14.66 -4.07
N GLU A 154 12.23 14.97 -3.32
CA GLU A 154 11.26 14.00 -2.79
C GLU A 154 10.02 13.87 -3.68
N ALA A 155 9.69 14.90 -4.45
CA ALA A 155 8.55 14.91 -5.35
C ALA A 155 8.75 13.92 -6.51
N VAL A 156 7.92 12.88 -6.52
CA VAL A 156 7.88 11.87 -7.60
C VAL A 156 7.02 12.35 -8.75
N ASN A 157 5.95 13.09 -8.46
CA ASN A 157 5.07 13.73 -9.44
C ASN A 157 5.38 15.22 -9.55
N LYS A 158 6.40 15.54 -10.37
CA LYS A 158 6.87 16.91 -10.61
C LYS A 158 5.80 17.84 -11.16
N GLN A 159 4.86 17.31 -11.95
CA GLN A 159 3.80 18.09 -12.59
C GLN A 159 2.81 18.64 -11.55
N ILE A 160 2.48 17.84 -10.53
CA ILE A 160 1.59 18.30 -9.46
C ILE A 160 2.36 19.13 -8.45
N TRP A 161 3.60 18.77 -8.14
CA TRP A 161 4.44 19.52 -7.20
C TRP A 161 4.58 21.00 -7.58
N SER A 162 4.80 21.30 -8.87
CA SER A 162 4.91 22.69 -9.35
C SER A 162 3.62 23.51 -9.23
N GLN A 163 2.46 22.84 -9.13
CA GLN A 163 1.14 23.48 -9.03
C GLN A 163 0.67 23.65 -7.58
N VAL A 164 1.23 22.87 -6.66
CA VAL A 164 0.87 22.89 -5.23
C VAL A 164 1.63 23.96 -4.46
N LEU A 165 2.77 24.45 -4.99
CA LEU A 165 3.51 25.55 -4.37
C LEU A 165 2.75 26.89 -4.49
N PRO A 166 2.76 27.73 -3.45
CA PRO A 166 2.29 29.10 -3.57
C PRO A 166 3.12 29.85 -4.63
N PRO A 167 2.51 30.75 -5.42
CA PRO A 167 3.14 31.42 -6.56
C PRO A 167 4.38 32.28 -6.23
N SER A 168 4.72 32.44 -4.95
CA SER A 168 5.91 33.15 -4.49
C SER A 168 7.19 32.31 -4.46
N ALA A 169 7.12 30.99 -4.63
CA ALA A 169 8.30 30.11 -4.67
C ALA A 169 8.86 29.93 -6.10
N THR A 170 8.13 30.39 -7.11
CA THR A 170 8.56 30.43 -8.51
C THR A 170 8.92 31.87 -8.87
N SER A 171 10.16 32.25 -8.61
CA SER A 171 10.76 33.44 -9.20
C SER A 171 12.23 33.14 -9.53
N PRO A 172 12.73 33.76 -10.62
CA PRO A 172 13.56 33.11 -11.65
C PRO A 172 15.00 32.79 -11.24
#